data_AF-A0A445BZF7-F1
#
_entry.id   AF-A0A445BZF7-F1
#
_cell.length_a   1.000
_cell.length_b   1.000
_cell.length_c   1.000
_cell.angle_alpha   90.00
_cell.angle_beta   90.00
_cell.angle_gamma   90.00
#
_symmetry.space_group_name_H-M   'P 1'
#
loop_
_entity.id
_entity.type
_entity.pdbx_description
1 polymer ?
#
loop_
_entity_poly.entity_id
_entity_poly.type
_entity_poly.pdbx_seq_one_letter_code
_entity_poly.pdbx_strand_id
1 'polypeptide(L)'
;MAAAPAVTALNGLKVTQAYLEGKAVKETKVLMAELCRQFYTLGWVSGTGGSIAFKVHDDSIPKSQQLILMSPSGVQKERMEPEDMYVLSHNGSVLSAPSAKPYPHKPPKCSDSSPVFLKAYELRDAGAVIHSHGIESCLVTMINPLSKEFRITHMEMIKGIKGHGYYDELVVPIIENTAYEYELTDSLAKAIEAYPKSTAVLVRNHGVYVWGDTWISAKTQTECYHYLFDAAIKLHQMGLDWSAPNHGPIQSARSSLRIAGESNFSVKAKKDNGDTDPFPRCIVLDIEGTTTPISFVSEVLFPYARDNVGRHLSLTYDTPDTQNDIKLLRSQVESDLEQGVPGAVPIPSDDAGKEEVIAALVANVDAMIKADRKITALKELQGHIWRTGYEKDELEGIVYDDVPEALEKWHALGIKVAFS
;
A
#
# COMPACT_ATOMS: atom_id res chain seq x y z
N MET A 1 20.80 -57.23 6.70
CA MET A 1 19.33 -57.09 6.62
C MET A 1 19.02 -55.61 6.78
N ALA A 2 18.52 -54.95 5.73
CA ALA A 2 18.15 -53.55 5.79
C ALA A 2 16.90 -53.40 6.67
N ALA A 3 16.99 -52.59 7.72
CA ALA A 3 15.86 -52.27 8.59
C ALA A 3 14.84 -51.44 7.80
N ALA A 4 13.59 -51.92 7.76
CA ALA A 4 12.48 -51.18 7.15
C ALA A 4 12.25 -49.86 7.92
N PRO A 5 11.96 -48.74 7.25
CA PRO A 5 11.71 -47.47 7.93
C PRO A 5 10.40 -47.56 8.72
N ALA A 6 10.44 -47.08 9.96
CA ALA A 6 9.31 -47.09 10.88
C ALA A 6 8.15 -46.26 10.31
N VAL A 7 6.99 -46.90 10.17
CA VAL A 7 5.74 -46.28 9.70
C VAL A 7 4.95 -45.84 10.93
N THR A 8 4.89 -44.54 11.19
CA THR A 8 4.01 -43.98 12.23
C THR A 8 2.58 -43.97 11.69
N ALA A 9 1.77 -44.93 12.14
CA ALA A 9 0.37 -45.04 11.73
C ALA A 9 -0.53 -44.21 12.66
N LEU A 10 -1.09 -43.11 12.13
CA LEU A 10 -2.26 -42.44 12.69
C LEU A 10 -3.21 -42.09 11.53
N ASN A 11 -4.29 -42.88 11.42
CA ASN A 11 -5.49 -42.68 10.60
C ASN A 11 -5.32 -42.43 9.08
N GLY A 12 -5.06 -43.52 8.35
CA GLY A 12 -5.66 -43.74 7.02
C GLY A 12 -4.87 -43.30 5.78
N LEU A 13 -3.91 -42.39 5.91
CA LEU A 13 -2.93 -42.08 4.87
C LEU A 13 -1.54 -42.32 5.44
N LYS A 14 -0.80 -43.30 4.89
CA LYS A 14 0.61 -43.49 5.23
C LYS A 14 1.41 -42.33 4.63
N VAL A 15 1.46 -41.21 5.35
CA VAL A 15 2.46 -40.17 5.07
C VAL A 15 3.81 -40.82 5.32
N THR A 16 4.61 -40.95 4.26
CA THR A 16 5.92 -41.59 4.37
C THR A 16 6.88 -40.62 5.06
N GLN A 17 7.82 -41.15 5.85
CA GLN A 17 8.90 -40.34 6.41
C GLN A 17 9.67 -39.59 5.31
N ALA A 18 9.78 -40.21 4.12
CA ALA A 18 10.37 -39.60 2.94
C ALA A 18 9.62 -38.34 2.46
N TYR A 19 8.29 -38.29 2.56
CA TYR A 19 7.54 -37.08 2.21
C TYR A 19 7.74 -35.96 3.24
N LEU A 20 7.72 -36.30 4.54
CA LEU A 20 7.98 -35.34 5.63
C LEU A 20 9.35 -34.67 5.52
N GLU A 21 10.36 -35.42 5.09
CA GLU A 21 11.74 -34.95 4.92
C GLU A 21 12.05 -34.48 3.49
N GLY A 22 11.03 -34.46 2.64
CA GLY A 22 11.12 -34.15 1.23
C GLY A 22 11.56 -32.71 0.95
N LYS A 23 12.09 -32.50 -0.26
CA LYS A 23 12.60 -31.20 -0.71
C LYS A 23 11.52 -30.11 -0.65
N ALA A 24 10.32 -30.39 -1.14
CA ALA A 24 9.20 -29.44 -1.16
C ALA A 24 8.81 -28.96 0.25
N VAL A 25 8.83 -29.85 1.26
CA VAL A 25 8.56 -29.50 2.65
C VAL A 25 9.63 -28.53 3.17
N LYS A 26 10.91 -28.83 2.94
CA LYS A 26 12.03 -27.98 3.37
C LYS A 26 11.98 -26.60 2.73
N GLU A 27 11.74 -26.52 1.42
CA GLU A 27 11.63 -25.26 0.69
C GLU A 27 10.43 -24.44 1.19
N THR A 28 9.29 -25.07 1.46
CA THR A 28 8.11 -24.38 2.00
C THR A 28 8.37 -23.82 3.40
N LYS A 29 9.11 -24.56 4.26
CA LYS A 29 9.51 -24.06 5.59
C LYS A 29 10.40 -22.82 5.50
N VAL A 30 11.38 -22.81 4.58
CA VAL A 30 12.25 -21.66 4.34
C VAL A 30 11.43 -20.45 3.86
N LEU A 31 10.54 -20.66 2.90
CA LEU A 31 9.65 -19.62 2.38
C LEU A 31 8.76 -19.03 3.49
N MET A 32 8.18 -19.86 4.35
CA MET A 32 7.34 -19.39 5.46
C MET A 32 8.13 -18.52 6.44
N ALA A 33 9.36 -18.90 6.78
CA ALA A 33 10.23 -18.10 7.64
C ALA A 33 10.57 -16.74 6.99
N GLU A 34 10.84 -16.72 5.68
CA GLU A 34 11.09 -15.51 4.91
C GLU A 34 9.87 -14.58 4.87
N LEU A 35 8.69 -15.12 4.56
CA LEU A 35 7.47 -14.33 4.52
C LEU A 35 7.09 -13.78 5.89
N CYS A 36 7.29 -14.53 6.98
CA CYS A 36 7.07 -13.98 8.33
C CYS A 36 8.01 -12.82 8.66
N ARG A 37 9.27 -12.84 8.21
CA ARG A 37 10.18 -11.68 8.31
C ARG A 37 9.65 -10.48 7.54
N GLN A 38 9.22 -10.69 6.31
CA GLN A 38 8.63 -9.62 5.48
C GLN A 38 7.36 -9.05 6.12
N PHE A 39 6.44 -9.92 6.55
CA PHE A 39 5.17 -9.52 7.16
C PHE A 39 5.37 -8.80 8.49
N TYR A 40 6.43 -9.12 9.23
CA TYR A 40 6.81 -8.36 10.43
C TYR A 40 7.22 -6.93 10.07
N THR A 41 8.04 -6.73 9.03
CA THR A 41 8.42 -5.39 8.57
C THR A 41 7.23 -4.58 8.08
N LEU A 42 6.20 -5.23 7.53
CA LEU A 42 4.93 -4.62 7.15
C LEU A 42 3.99 -4.36 8.35
N GLY A 43 4.35 -4.80 9.55
CA GLY A 43 3.57 -4.64 10.77
C GLY A 43 2.47 -5.69 11.00
N TRP A 44 2.28 -6.63 10.07
CA TRP A 44 1.16 -7.58 10.06
C TRP A 44 1.25 -8.68 11.13
N VAL A 45 2.45 -9.03 11.56
CA VAL A 45 2.69 -10.14 12.51
C VAL A 45 3.54 -9.70 13.71
N SER A 46 3.30 -8.48 14.17
CA SER A 46 4.02 -7.84 15.29
C SER A 46 3.64 -8.46 16.63
N GLY A 47 4.53 -8.37 17.64
CA GLY A 47 4.19 -8.73 19.02
C GLY A 47 3.80 -10.20 19.23
N THR A 48 4.31 -11.12 18.40
CA THR A 48 3.94 -12.55 18.31
C THR A 48 2.56 -12.84 17.70
N GLY A 49 1.79 -11.80 17.39
CA GLY A 49 0.49 -11.85 16.73
C GLY A 49 0.58 -12.32 15.28
N GLY A 50 -0.59 -12.65 14.71
CA GLY A 50 -0.70 -13.25 13.40
C GLY A 50 -0.09 -14.66 13.28
N SER A 51 -0.36 -15.30 12.16
CA SER A 51 0.08 -16.66 11.87
C SER A 51 -0.08 -16.96 10.38
N ILE A 52 0.69 -17.91 9.85
CA ILE A 52 0.53 -18.39 8.48
C ILE A 52 0.48 -19.91 8.45
N ALA A 53 -0.31 -20.45 7.53
CA ALA A 53 -0.31 -21.88 7.23
C ALA A 53 -0.41 -22.08 5.73
N PHE A 54 0.42 -22.98 5.17
CA PHE A 54 0.45 -23.30 3.75
C PHE A 54 0.38 -24.80 3.52
N LYS A 55 -0.32 -25.23 2.45
CA LYS A 55 -0.15 -26.56 1.90
C LYS A 55 1.20 -26.67 1.20
N VAL A 56 1.90 -27.78 1.39
CA VAL A 56 3.16 -28.07 0.71
C VAL A 56 2.84 -28.38 -0.75
N HIS A 57 3.27 -27.49 -1.64
CA HIS A 57 3.06 -27.67 -3.07
C HIS A 57 4.00 -28.74 -3.61
N ASP A 58 3.43 -29.90 -3.92
CA ASP A 58 4.11 -31.03 -4.53
C ASP A 58 3.19 -31.61 -5.62
N ASP A 59 3.61 -31.49 -6.89
CA ASP A 59 2.83 -31.94 -8.04
C ASP A 59 2.56 -33.45 -8.05
N SER A 60 3.36 -34.23 -7.31
CA SER A 60 3.16 -35.67 -7.18
C SER A 60 2.06 -36.05 -6.18
N ILE A 61 1.62 -35.08 -5.36
CA ILE A 61 0.63 -35.29 -4.29
C ILE A 61 -0.63 -34.46 -4.57
N PRO A 62 -1.83 -35.07 -4.63
CA PRO A 62 -3.07 -34.32 -4.77
C PRO A 62 -3.22 -33.25 -3.68
N LYS A 63 -3.68 -32.04 -4.04
CA LYS A 63 -3.86 -30.90 -3.10
C LYS A 63 -4.71 -31.25 -1.87
N SER A 64 -5.68 -32.15 -2.00
CA SER A 64 -6.51 -32.64 -0.89
C SER A 64 -5.75 -33.51 0.12
N GLN A 65 -4.57 -34.01 -0.24
CA GLN A 65 -3.71 -34.89 0.57
C GLN A 65 -2.37 -34.23 0.94
N GLN A 66 -2.08 -33.05 0.42
CA GLN A 66 -0.86 -32.31 0.73
C GLN A 66 -0.76 -31.99 2.24
N LEU A 67 0.48 -32.02 2.74
CA LEU A 67 0.79 -31.61 4.11
C LEU A 67 0.51 -30.14 4.32
N ILE A 68 0.13 -29.77 5.54
CA ILE A 68 -0.06 -28.38 5.96
C ILE A 68 1.12 -28.01 6.86
N LEU A 69 1.86 -26.97 6.50
CA LEU A 69 2.85 -26.35 7.37
C LEU A 69 2.23 -25.16 8.09
N MET A 70 2.58 -24.98 9.36
CA MET A 70 1.99 -23.94 10.19
C MET A 70 3.04 -23.28 11.09
N SER A 71 3.01 -21.95 11.15
CA SER A 71 3.85 -21.20 12.09
C SER A 71 3.39 -21.41 13.54
N PRO A 72 4.30 -21.49 14.52
CA PRO A 72 3.95 -21.65 15.92
C PRO A 72 3.34 -20.36 16.53
N SER A 73 2.49 -20.54 17.55
CA SER A 73 1.97 -19.44 18.37
C SER A 73 3.02 -18.91 19.35
N GLY A 74 2.93 -17.62 19.70
CA GLY A 74 3.68 -17.03 20.80
C GLY A 74 5.20 -16.90 20.57
N VAL A 75 5.66 -17.01 19.33
CA VAL A 75 7.06 -16.76 18.94
C VAL A 75 7.20 -15.44 18.21
N GLN A 76 8.41 -14.87 18.26
CA GLN A 76 8.84 -13.75 17.41
C GLN A 76 8.88 -14.21 15.95
N LYS A 77 7.92 -13.77 15.14
CA LYS A 77 7.68 -14.27 13.78
C LYS A 77 8.83 -13.95 12.84
N GLU A 78 9.51 -12.83 13.06
CA GLU A 78 10.69 -12.38 12.33
C GLU A 78 11.98 -13.15 12.67
N ARG A 79 11.97 -13.94 13.74
CA ARG A 79 13.12 -14.76 14.17
C ARG A 79 12.88 -16.26 14.02
N MET A 80 11.82 -16.60 13.31
CA MET A 80 11.44 -17.98 13.07
C MET A 80 12.40 -18.63 12.08
N GLU A 81 12.85 -19.83 12.42
CA GLU A 81 13.67 -20.67 11.55
C GLU A 81 12.82 -21.80 10.95
N PRO A 82 13.25 -22.42 9.83
CA PRO A 82 12.52 -23.52 9.19
C PRO A 82 12.14 -24.67 10.16
N GLU A 83 13.00 -24.94 11.13
CA GLU A 83 12.84 -26.00 12.13
C GLU A 83 11.74 -25.69 13.16
N ASP A 84 11.30 -24.42 13.23
CA ASP A 84 10.26 -23.98 14.17
C ASP A 84 8.83 -24.28 13.66
N MET A 85 8.69 -24.76 12.41
CA MET A 85 7.40 -25.01 11.78
C MET A 85 6.77 -26.34 12.23
N TYR A 86 5.47 -26.31 12.51
CA TYR A 86 4.66 -27.52 12.64
C TYR A 86 4.38 -28.14 11.27
N VAL A 87 4.33 -29.46 11.21
CA VAL A 87 3.85 -30.22 10.04
C VAL A 87 2.60 -30.97 10.44
N LEU A 88 1.50 -30.69 9.74
CA LEU A 88 0.20 -31.29 9.96
C LEU A 88 -0.18 -32.12 8.72
N SER A 89 -0.97 -33.16 8.93
CA SER A 89 -1.66 -33.87 7.85
C SER A 89 -2.73 -32.97 7.21
N HIS A 90 -3.27 -33.41 6.08
CA HIS A 90 -4.36 -32.72 5.39
C HIS A 90 -5.64 -32.54 6.24
N ASN A 91 -5.82 -33.31 7.33
CA ASN A 91 -6.94 -33.21 8.26
C ASN A 91 -6.60 -32.43 9.55
N GLY A 92 -5.40 -31.85 9.63
CA GLY A 92 -4.98 -31.03 10.78
C GLY A 92 -4.34 -31.80 11.94
N SER A 93 -4.11 -33.11 11.82
CA SER A 93 -3.39 -33.87 12.84
C SER A 93 -1.90 -33.52 12.81
N VAL A 94 -1.29 -33.24 13.96
CA VAL A 94 0.15 -32.92 14.05
C VAL A 94 0.98 -34.17 13.76
N LEU A 95 1.81 -34.10 12.71
CA LEU A 95 2.75 -35.16 12.31
C LEU A 95 4.17 -34.87 12.79
N SER A 96 4.55 -33.60 12.87
CA SER A 96 5.84 -33.14 13.40
C SER A 96 5.66 -31.82 14.12
N ALA A 97 6.33 -31.69 15.26
CA ALA A 97 6.35 -30.49 16.07
C ALA A 97 7.80 -30.02 16.26
N PRO A 98 8.04 -28.70 16.33
CA PRO A 98 9.35 -28.14 16.64
C PRO A 98 9.82 -28.54 18.05
N SER A 99 11.13 -28.75 18.18
CA SER A 99 11.75 -29.01 19.48
C SER A 99 11.67 -27.79 20.39
N ALA A 100 11.43 -28.03 21.69
CA ALA A 100 11.49 -26.95 22.67
C ALA A 100 12.90 -26.37 22.75
N LYS A 101 13.03 -25.06 22.51
CA LYS A 101 14.28 -24.32 22.72
C LYS A 101 14.50 -24.09 24.24
N PRO A 102 15.75 -24.01 24.72
CA PRO A 102 16.04 -23.71 26.12
C PRO A 102 15.52 -22.32 26.52
N TYR A 103 15.50 -22.03 27.82
CA TYR A 103 15.16 -20.70 28.35
C TYR A 103 15.95 -19.59 27.62
N PRO A 104 15.32 -18.45 27.25
CA PRO A 104 14.02 -17.93 27.69
C PRO A 104 12.80 -18.34 26.82
N HIS A 105 12.96 -19.31 25.91
CA HIS A 105 11.90 -19.68 24.99
C HIS A 105 10.82 -20.52 25.68
N LYS A 106 9.55 -20.12 25.53
CA LYS A 106 8.42 -20.98 25.88
C LYS A 106 8.34 -22.13 24.86
N PRO A 107 7.89 -23.33 25.25
CA PRO A 107 7.64 -24.40 24.32
C PRO A 107 6.70 -23.89 23.21
N PRO A 108 7.05 -24.07 21.92
CA PRO A 108 6.17 -23.70 20.83
C PRO A 108 4.84 -24.44 21.00
N LYS A 109 3.74 -23.73 20.74
CA LYS A 109 2.41 -24.31 20.65
C LYS A 109 1.97 -24.26 19.19
N CYS A 110 1.27 -25.28 18.73
CA CYS A 110 0.57 -25.22 17.45
C CYS A 110 -0.37 -24.01 17.50
N SER A 111 -0.45 -23.24 16.42
CA SER A 111 -1.19 -21.97 16.40
C SER A 111 -2.63 -22.15 16.89
N ASP A 112 -3.10 -21.27 17.79
CA ASP A 112 -4.50 -21.26 18.24
C ASP A 112 -5.46 -20.95 17.06
N SER A 113 -4.94 -20.37 15.98
CA SER A 113 -5.61 -20.17 14.69
C SER A 113 -5.75 -21.45 13.84
N SER A 114 -5.23 -22.61 14.30
CA SER A 114 -5.28 -23.87 13.53
C SER A 114 -6.70 -24.28 13.11
N PRO A 115 -7.72 -24.27 14.00
CA PRO A 115 -9.09 -24.61 13.62
C PRO A 115 -9.67 -23.66 12.55
N VAL A 116 -9.34 -22.37 12.65
CA VAL A 116 -9.75 -21.34 11.68
C VAL A 116 -9.14 -21.59 10.31
N PHE A 117 -7.84 -21.90 10.24
CA PHE A 117 -7.16 -22.22 8.98
C PHE A 117 -7.71 -23.48 8.32
N LEU A 118 -8.01 -24.52 9.11
CA LEU A 118 -8.61 -25.76 8.60
C LEU A 118 -9.97 -25.50 7.94
N LYS A 119 -10.77 -24.54 8.43
CA LYS A 119 -12.04 -24.18 7.79
C LYS A 119 -11.85 -23.53 6.42
N ALA A 120 -10.83 -22.69 6.23
CA ALA A 120 -10.51 -22.17 4.90
C ALA A 120 -10.05 -23.28 3.94
N TYR A 121 -9.28 -24.26 4.42
CA TYR A 121 -8.90 -25.42 3.61
C TYR A 121 -10.09 -26.30 3.22
N GLU A 122 -11.01 -26.55 4.15
CA GLU A 122 -12.19 -27.39 3.97
C GLU A 122 -13.23 -26.71 3.05
N LEU A 123 -13.59 -25.46 3.35
CA LEU A 123 -14.72 -24.77 2.72
C LEU A 123 -14.35 -24.03 1.44
N ARG A 124 -13.06 -23.75 1.21
CA ARG A 124 -12.59 -22.95 0.07
C ARG A 124 -11.51 -23.60 -0.77
N ASP A 125 -11.14 -24.84 -0.46
CA ASP A 125 -9.97 -25.51 -1.06
C ASP A 125 -8.75 -24.57 -1.09
N ALA A 126 -8.46 -23.89 0.02
CA ALA A 126 -7.30 -23.01 0.08
C ALA A 126 -5.99 -23.79 -0.14
N GLY A 127 -4.97 -23.14 -0.70
CA GLY A 127 -3.58 -23.61 -0.67
C GLY A 127 -2.75 -22.88 0.38
N ALA A 128 -3.19 -21.70 0.81
CA ALA A 128 -2.52 -20.90 1.82
C ALA A 128 -3.51 -20.02 2.59
N VAL A 129 -3.23 -19.80 3.86
CA VAL A 129 -3.98 -18.90 4.74
C VAL A 129 -3.01 -18.02 5.52
N ILE A 130 -3.30 -16.72 5.58
CA ILE A 130 -2.54 -15.70 6.27
C ILE A 130 -3.47 -15.03 7.28
N HIS A 131 -3.03 -14.98 8.53
CA HIS A 131 -3.65 -14.21 9.58
C HIS A 131 -2.77 -13.02 9.94
N SER A 132 -3.32 -11.82 9.78
CA SER A 132 -2.64 -10.55 10.03
C SER A 132 -3.34 -9.77 11.13
N HIS A 133 -2.54 -9.14 12.00
CA HIS A 133 -2.94 -8.19 13.03
C HIS A 133 -2.56 -6.76 12.63
N GLY A 134 -2.47 -6.47 11.32
CA GLY A 134 -2.18 -5.13 10.81
C GLY A 134 -3.16 -4.10 11.37
N ILE A 135 -2.66 -2.92 11.72
CA ILE A 135 -3.42 -1.92 12.48
C ILE A 135 -4.61 -1.40 11.70
N GLU A 136 -4.46 -1.20 10.39
CA GLU A 136 -5.54 -0.84 9.47
C GLU A 136 -6.66 -1.87 9.44
N SER A 137 -6.35 -3.17 9.46
CA SER A 137 -7.38 -4.22 9.54
C SER A 137 -8.15 -4.18 10.87
N CYS A 138 -7.52 -3.72 11.95
CA CYS A 138 -8.16 -3.51 13.24
C CYS A 138 -9.04 -2.23 13.21
N LEU A 139 -8.46 -1.09 12.84
CA LEU A 139 -9.10 0.22 12.86
C LEU A 139 -10.29 0.32 11.91
N VAL A 140 -10.22 -0.28 10.72
CA VAL A 140 -11.33 -0.22 9.75
C VAL A 140 -12.62 -0.84 10.32
N THR A 141 -12.50 -1.84 11.20
CA THR A 141 -13.65 -2.44 11.88
C THR A 141 -14.25 -1.54 12.97
N MET A 142 -13.52 -0.52 13.42
CA MET A 142 -13.96 0.41 14.47
C MET A 142 -14.67 1.64 13.91
N ILE A 143 -14.45 2.00 12.64
CA ILE A 143 -15.06 3.18 12.02
C ILE A 143 -16.59 3.13 12.11
N ASN A 144 -17.16 1.95 11.85
CA ASN A 144 -18.59 1.69 12.09
C ASN A 144 -18.76 0.44 12.96
N PRO A 145 -18.86 0.60 14.30
CA PRO A 145 -18.95 -0.53 15.24
C PRO A 145 -20.16 -1.44 15.03
N LEU A 146 -21.22 -0.95 14.39
CA LEU A 146 -22.45 -1.71 14.14
C LEU A 146 -22.42 -2.44 12.78
N SER A 147 -21.47 -2.12 11.90
CA SER A 147 -21.38 -2.75 10.59
C SER A 147 -20.91 -4.19 10.72
N LYS A 148 -21.58 -5.10 10.00
CA LYS A 148 -21.17 -6.51 9.86
C LYS A 148 -20.30 -6.75 8.63
N GLU A 149 -20.04 -5.70 7.86
CA GLU A 149 -19.35 -5.77 6.58
C GLU A 149 -18.44 -4.56 6.41
N PHE A 150 -17.27 -4.79 5.83
CA PHE A 150 -16.49 -3.76 5.19
C PHE A 150 -16.82 -3.76 3.70
N ARG A 151 -17.06 -2.57 3.14
CA ARG A 151 -17.43 -2.36 1.74
C ARG A 151 -16.54 -1.30 1.12
N ILE A 152 -16.03 -1.52 -0.08
CA ILE A 152 -15.25 -0.54 -0.85
C ILE A 152 -15.42 -0.80 -2.36
N THR A 153 -15.39 0.25 -3.16
CA THR A 153 -15.54 0.14 -4.63
C THR A 153 -14.66 1.15 -5.37
N HIS A 154 -14.50 0.99 -6.68
CA HIS A 154 -13.80 1.92 -7.59
C HIS A 154 -12.31 2.16 -7.23
N MET A 155 -11.65 1.14 -6.69
CA MET A 155 -10.23 1.14 -6.35
C MET A 155 -9.48 0.09 -7.18
N GLU A 156 -8.35 0.47 -7.80
CA GLU A 156 -7.58 -0.42 -8.69
C GLU A 156 -7.14 -1.71 -7.98
N MET A 157 -6.80 -1.61 -6.69
CA MET A 157 -6.36 -2.75 -5.88
C MET A 157 -7.45 -3.82 -5.66
N ILE A 158 -8.73 -3.53 -5.94
CA ILE A 158 -9.80 -4.53 -5.92
C ILE A 158 -9.55 -5.64 -6.96
N LYS A 159 -8.91 -5.31 -8.10
CA LYS A 159 -8.58 -6.29 -9.14
C LYS A 159 -7.60 -7.38 -8.66
N GLY A 160 -6.85 -7.11 -7.60
CA GLY A 160 -5.96 -8.09 -6.97
C GLY A 160 -6.71 -9.12 -6.11
N ILE A 161 -8.01 -8.93 -5.87
CA ILE A 161 -8.87 -9.87 -5.13
C ILE A 161 -9.55 -10.81 -6.12
N LYS A 162 -9.43 -12.12 -5.89
CA LYS A 162 -10.02 -13.15 -6.74
C LYS A 162 -11.51 -12.88 -6.97
N GLY A 163 -11.91 -12.91 -8.25
CA GLY A 163 -13.30 -12.73 -8.67
C GLY A 163 -13.80 -11.28 -8.69
N HIS A 164 -12.92 -10.28 -8.58
CA HIS A 164 -13.31 -8.86 -8.59
C HIS A 164 -12.65 -8.06 -9.71
N GLY A 165 -13.41 -7.12 -10.28
CA GLY A 165 -12.94 -6.09 -11.22
C GLY A 165 -12.89 -4.69 -10.59
N TYR A 166 -12.39 -3.70 -11.34
CA TYR A 166 -12.29 -2.30 -10.87
C TYR A 166 -13.62 -1.71 -10.38
N TYR A 167 -14.70 -1.94 -11.13
CA TYR A 167 -16.03 -1.42 -10.83
C TYR A 167 -16.81 -2.27 -9.82
N ASP A 168 -16.26 -3.41 -9.40
CA ASP A 168 -16.96 -4.26 -8.44
C ASP A 168 -16.98 -3.60 -7.06
N GLU A 169 -18.03 -3.90 -6.31
CA GLU A 169 -18.03 -3.69 -4.87
C GLU A 169 -17.33 -4.89 -4.20
N LEU A 170 -16.29 -4.61 -3.43
CA LEU A 170 -15.66 -5.59 -2.56
C LEU A 170 -16.39 -5.60 -1.21
N VAL A 171 -16.85 -6.77 -0.79
CA VAL A 171 -17.50 -6.98 0.51
C VAL A 171 -16.68 -7.98 1.34
N VAL A 172 -16.29 -7.58 2.55
CA VAL A 172 -15.57 -8.42 3.51
C VAL A 172 -16.40 -8.54 4.78
N PRO A 173 -16.82 -9.75 5.20
CA PRO A 173 -17.58 -9.92 6.43
C PRO A 173 -16.72 -9.60 7.65
N ILE A 174 -17.35 -8.99 8.66
CA ILE A 174 -16.77 -8.68 9.97
C ILE A 174 -17.46 -9.56 11.01
N ILE A 175 -16.67 -10.36 11.73
CA ILE A 175 -17.13 -11.14 12.89
C ILE A 175 -16.65 -10.48 14.19
N GLU A 176 -17.37 -10.74 15.28
CA GLU A 176 -16.97 -10.28 16.61
C GLU A 176 -15.82 -11.11 17.17
N ASN A 177 -14.90 -10.44 17.87
CA ASN A 177 -13.79 -11.11 18.54
C ASN A 177 -14.25 -11.85 19.80
N THR A 178 -13.49 -12.86 20.19
CA THR A 178 -13.68 -13.65 21.40
C THR A 178 -12.42 -13.61 22.26
N ALA A 179 -12.52 -14.04 23.52
CA ALA A 179 -11.37 -14.06 24.42
C ALA A 179 -10.32 -15.09 24.00
N TYR A 180 -10.75 -16.14 23.31
CA TYR A 180 -9.88 -17.20 22.82
C TYR A 180 -10.14 -17.49 21.34
N GLU A 181 -9.06 -17.60 20.55
CA GLU A 181 -9.13 -17.77 19.09
C GLU A 181 -9.93 -19.01 18.67
N TYR A 182 -9.88 -20.10 19.43
CA TYR A 182 -10.62 -21.34 19.08
C TYR A 182 -12.14 -21.12 19.06
N GLU A 183 -12.65 -20.14 19.81
CA GLU A 183 -14.08 -19.78 19.85
C GLU A 183 -14.53 -19.04 18.58
N LEU A 184 -13.60 -18.50 17.78
CA LEU A 184 -13.89 -17.85 16.49
C LEU A 184 -14.28 -18.83 15.38
N THR A 185 -13.95 -20.12 15.55
CA THR A 185 -14.05 -21.12 14.46
C THR A 185 -15.46 -21.17 13.85
N ASP A 186 -16.50 -21.18 14.69
CA ASP A 186 -17.89 -21.31 14.22
C ASP A 186 -18.40 -20.04 13.53
N SER A 187 -18.08 -18.85 14.07
CA SER A 187 -18.49 -17.58 13.47
C SER A 187 -17.76 -17.33 12.16
N LEU A 188 -16.48 -17.69 12.09
CA LEU A 188 -15.68 -17.64 10.88
C LEU A 188 -16.17 -18.62 9.82
N ALA A 189 -16.49 -19.87 10.18
CA ALA A 189 -17.06 -20.84 9.24
C ALA A 189 -18.38 -20.34 8.64
N LYS A 190 -19.28 -19.80 9.47
CA LYS A 190 -20.54 -19.17 9.02
C LYS A 190 -20.30 -17.97 8.11
N ALA A 191 -19.32 -17.12 8.44
CA ALA A 191 -18.96 -15.97 7.61
C ALA A 191 -18.38 -16.40 6.26
N ILE A 192 -17.53 -17.44 6.25
CA ILE A 192 -17.05 -18.05 5.01
C ILE A 192 -18.27 -18.50 4.20
N GLU A 193 -19.10 -19.41 4.71
CA GLU A 193 -20.28 -19.93 4.00
C GLU A 193 -21.22 -18.84 3.45
N ALA A 194 -21.53 -17.82 4.24
CA ALA A 194 -22.44 -16.74 3.85
C ALA A 194 -21.87 -15.80 2.77
N TYR A 195 -20.55 -15.71 2.64
CA TYR A 195 -19.87 -14.81 1.69
C TYR A 195 -18.98 -15.60 0.73
N PRO A 196 -19.57 -16.33 -0.24
CA PRO A 196 -18.83 -17.22 -1.16
C PRO A 196 -17.85 -16.51 -2.10
N LYS A 197 -18.08 -15.23 -2.40
CA LYS A 197 -17.18 -14.40 -3.23
C LYS A 197 -15.98 -13.86 -2.44
N SER A 198 -16.06 -13.82 -1.10
CA SER A 198 -15.00 -13.24 -0.27
C SER A 198 -13.83 -14.22 -0.08
N THR A 199 -12.62 -13.68 -0.01
CA THR A 199 -11.40 -14.42 0.31
C THR A 199 -10.78 -13.98 1.64
N ALA A 200 -11.55 -13.21 2.43
CA ALA A 200 -11.14 -12.75 3.74
C ALA A 200 -12.30 -12.69 4.73
N VAL A 201 -11.96 -12.74 6.02
CA VAL A 201 -12.87 -12.41 7.14
C VAL A 201 -12.12 -11.47 8.07
N LEU A 202 -12.74 -10.32 8.37
CA LEU A 202 -12.27 -9.40 9.40
C LEU A 202 -12.79 -9.87 10.76
N VAL A 203 -11.94 -9.76 11.78
CA VAL A 203 -12.29 -9.98 13.18
C VAL A 203 -12.15 -8.64 13.90
N ARG A 204 -13.28 -8.13 14.43
CA ARG A 204 -13.34 -6.79 15.02
C ARG A 204 -12.31 -6.62 16.13
N ASN A 205 -11.60 -5.49 16.15
CA ASN A 205 -10.58 -5.19 17.17
C ASN A 205 -9.44 -6.24 17.26
N HIS A 206 -9.21 -7.01 16.19
CA HIS A 206 -8.24 -8.10 16.19
C HIS A 206 -7.40 -8.07 14.90
N GLY A 207 -8.02 -8.30 13.74
CA GLY A 207 -7.27 -8.39 12.49
C GLY A 207 -8.07 -9.04 11.37
N VAL A 208 -7.37 -9.70 10.44
CA VAL A 208 -7.96 -10.32 9.26
C VAL A 208 -7.40 -11.72 9.02
N TYR A 209 -8.24 -12.61 8.51
CA TYR A 209 -7.87 -13.91 7.94
C TYR A 209 -8.07 -13.85 6.43
N VAL A 210 -7.04 -14.16 5.64
CA VAL A 210 -7.06 -14.13 4.17
C VAL A 210 -6.58 -15.47 3.62
N TRP A 211 -7.24 -16.01 2.60
CA TRP A 211 -6.82 -17.27 1.96
C TRP A 211 -6.74 -17.16 0.43
N GLY A 212 -5.93 -18.02 -0.17
CA GLY A 212 -5.77 -18.11 -1.62
C GLY A 212 -5.47 -19.53 -2.07
N ASP A 213 -5.55 -19.76 -3.39
CA ASP A 213 -5.30 -21.07 -4.01
C ASP A 213 -3.83 -21.49 -3.87
N THR A 214 -2.93 -20.51 -3.77
CA THR A 214 -1.49 -20.63 -3.56
C THR A 214 -1.01 -19.57 -2.56
N TRP A 215 0.19 -19.74 -1.98
CA TRP A 215 0.80 -18.72 -1.12
C TRP A 215 0.96 -17.37 -1.82
N ILE A 216 1.23 -17.38 -3.14
CA ILE A 216 1.35 -16.17 -3.97
C ILE A 216 0.02 -15.42 -3.96
N SER A 217 -1.06 -16.10 -4.34
CA SER A 217 -2.39 -15.48 -4.38
C SER A 217 -2.86 -15.03 -2.99
N ALA A 218 -2.61 -15.82 -1.94
CA ALA A 218 -2.94 -15.44 -0.57
C ALA A 218 -2.19 -14.17 -0.17
N LYS A 219 -0.87 -14.11 -0.40
CA LYS A 219 -0.04 -12.93 -0.12
C LYS A 219 -0.49 -11.70 -0.90
N THR A 220 -0.66 -11.81 -2.22
CA THR A 220 -1.08 -10.68 -3.08
C THR A 220 -2.44 -10.14 -2.65
N GLN A 221 -3.39 -11.02 -2.33
CA GLN A 221 -4.69 -10.59 -1.81
C GLN A 221 -4.55 -9.92 -0.44
N THR A 222 -3.71 -10.44 0.46
CA THR A 222 -3.44 -9.81 1.76
C THR A 222 -2.89 -8.40 1.59
N GLU A 223 -1.94 -8.18 0.67
CA GLU A 223 -1.44 -6.84 0.31
C GLU A 223 -2.58 -5.92 -0.17
N CYS A 224 -3.44 -6.41 -1.06
CA CYS A 224 -4.59 -5.66 -1.56
C CYS A 224 -5.59 -5.32 -0.46
N TYR A 225 -5.93 -6.27 0.42
CA TYR A 225 -6.83 -6.02 1.55
C TYR A 225 -6.27 -4.96 2.50
N HIS A 226 -4.99 -5.09 2.90
CA HIS A 226 -4.35 -4.09 3.76
C HIS A 226 -4.33 -2.70 3.12
N TYR A 227 -4.00 -2.62 1.82
CA TYR A 227 -4.09 -1.37 1.07
C TYR A 227 -5.51 -0.79 1.10
N LEU A 228 -6.53 -1.61 0.83
CA LEU A 228 -7.93 -1.15 0.74
C LEU A 228 -8.47 -0.72 2.11
N PHE A 229 -8.07 -1.39 3.20
CA PHE A 229 -8.41 -0.98 4.56
C PHE A 229 -7.77 0.36 4.92
N ASP A 230 -6.47 0.53 4.63
CA ASP A 230 -5.75 1.80 4.83
C ASP A 230 -6.35 2.94 3.98
N ALA A 231 -6.66 2.67 2.72
CA ALA A 231 -7.33 3.61 1.84
C ALA A 231 -8.70 4.04 2.38
N ALA A 232 -9.51 3.09 2.86
CA ALA A 232 -10.80 3.41 3.48
C ALA A 232 -10.65 4.29 4.73
N ILE A 233 -9.68 3.99 5.60
CA ILE A 233 -9.38 4.81 6.77
C ILE A 233 -8.98 6.24 6.35
N LYS A 234 -8.09 6.37 5.36
CA LYS A 234 -7.65 7.68 4.86
C LYS A 234 -8.78 8.47 4.21
N LEU A 235 -9.60 7.82 3.38
CA LEU A 235 -10.80 8.42 2.79
C LEU A 235 -11.75 8.89 3.88
N HIS A 236 -12.00 8.08 4.91
CA HIS A 236 -12.81 8.46 6.06
C HIS A 236 -12.27 9.71 6.77
N GLN A 237 -10.95 9.76 7.03
CA GLN A 237 -10.29 10.91 7.65
C GLN A 237 -10.39 12.19 6.81
N MET A 238 -10.50 12.05 5.49
CA MET A 238 -10.72 13.15 4.55
C MET A 238 -12.22 13.51 4.37
N GLY A 239 -13.13 12.82 5.06
CA GLY A 239 -14.58 13.01 4.91
C GLY A 239 -15.17 12.42 3.62
N LEU A 240 -14.43 11.54 2.94
CA LEU A 240 -14.86 10.85 1.73
C LEU A 240 -15.42 9.46 2.05
N ASP A 241 -16.55 9.11 1.43
CA ASP A 241 -17.18 7.81 1.58
C ASP A 241 -16.59 6.81 0.58
N TRP A 242 -15.75 5.90 1.07
CA TRP A 242 -15.08 4.85 0.27
C TRP A 242 -16.04 3.77 -0.27
N SER A 243 -17.29 3.76 0.18
CA SER A 243 -18.31 2.83 -0.30
C SER A 243 -19.20 3.40 -1.41
N ALA A 244 -19.10 4.70 -1.71
CA ALA A 244 -19.95 5.39 -2.67
C ALA A 244 -19.16 5.82 -3.93
N PRO A 245 -19.77 5.92 -5.11
CA PRO A 245 -19.07 6.29 -6.34
C PRO A 245 -18.56 7.75 -6.40
N ASN A 246 -18.78 8.55 -5.35
CA ASN A 246 -18.35 9.95 -5.32
C ASN A 246 -16.81 10.13 -5.29
N HIS A 247 -16.03 9.08 -4.99
CA HIS A 247 -14.57 9.03 -5.17
C HIS A 247 -14.12 8.25 -6.43
N GLY A 248 -15.06 7.82 -7.28
CA GLY A 248 -14.80 7.12 -8.53
C GLY A 248 -14.56 8.06 -9.73
N PRO A 249 -14.53 7.53 -10.97
CA PRO A 249 -14.26 8.34 -12.17
C PRO A 249 -15.22 9.52 -12.27
N ILE A 250 -14.67 10.71 -12.51
CA ILE A 250 -15.43 11.94 -12.75
C ILE A 250 -16.29 11.70 -14.00
N GLN A 251 -17.58 11.38 -13.81
CA GLN A 251 -18.52 11.41 -14.92
C GLN A 251 -18.56 12.84 -15.42
N SER A 252 -18.16 13.05 -16.68
CA SER A 252 -18.30 14.32 -17.38
C SER A 252 -19.70 14.87 -17.13
N ALA A 253 -19.76 16.08 -16.55
CA ALA A 253 -20.96 16.75 -16.13
C ALA A 253 -22.17 16.52 -17.05
N ARG A 254 -23.15 15.72 -16.58
CA ARG A 254 -24.59 15.79 -16.88
C ARG A 254 -25.28 14.58 -16.24
N SER A 255 -26.03 14.82 -15.16
CA SER A 255 -26.76 13.86 -14.30
C SER A 255 -26.00 13.65 -12.99
N SER A 256 -26.32 14.26 -11.86
CA SER A 256 -27.65 14.45 -11.29
C SER A 256 -27.64 15.55 -10.22
N LEU A 257 -27.87 16.80 -10.64
CA LEU A 257 -28.63 17.75 -9.83
C LEU A 257 -30.09 17.27 -9.83
N ARG A 258 -30.39 16.27 -9.01
CA ARG A 258 -31.75 16.08 -8.50
C ARG A 258 -31.75 16.57 -7.08
N ILE A 259 -32.03 17.86 -6.99
CA ILE A 259 -32.57 18.51 -5.80
C ILE A 259 -33.80 17.69 -5.38
N ALA A 260 -33.64 16.89 -4.34
CA ALA A 260 -34.70 16.38 -3.51
C ALA A 260 -34.38 16.91 -2.11
N GLY A 261 -35.17 17.73 -1.46
CA GLY A 261 -36.42 18.40 -1.80
C GLY A 261 -36.61 19.38 -0.64
N GLU A 262 -37.22 20.51 -0.92
CA GLU A 262 -37.60 21.49 0.10
C GLU A 262 -38.39 20.78 1.21
N SER A 263 -37.81 20.69 2.40
CA SER A 263 -38.58 20.48 3.62
C SER A 263 -38.20 21.57 4.60
N ASN A 264 -39.12 22.54 4.73
CA ASN A 264 -39.16 23.57 5.75
C ASN A 264 -38.83 22.98 7.14
N PHE A 265 -37.61 23.17 7.62
CA PHE A 265 -37.29 23.01 9.04
C PHE A 265 -37.38 24.38 9.70
N SER A 266 -38.49 24.61 10.39
CA SER A 266 -38.65 25.71 11.31
C SER A 266 -37.56 25.65 12.37
N VAL A 267 -36.85 26.75 12.58
CA VAL A 267 -35.96 26.95 13.70
C VAL A 267 -36.79 26.87 14.99
N LYS A 268 -36.75 25.71 15.66
CA LYS A 268 -37.03 25.61 17.08
C LYS A 268 -35.74 25.21 17.77
N ALA A 269 -35.16 26.20 18.44
CA ALA A 269 -34.02 26.06 19.31
C ALA A 269 -34.24 24.92 20.31
N LYS A 270 -33.38 23.89 20.23
CA LYS A 270 -32.99 23.08 21.37
C LYS A 270 -31.50 23.31 21.58
N LYS A 271 -31.19 24.02 22.67
CA LYS A 271 -29.89 23.92 23.32
C LYS A 271 -29.74 22.48 23.78
N ASP A 272 -28.73 21.80 23.27
CA ASP A 272 -28.05 20.75 24.03
C ASP A 272 -26.58 20.72 23.64
N ASN A 273 -25.76 20.24 24.57
CA ASN A 273 -24.35 20.53 24.78
C ASN A 273 -23.41 20.45 23.56
N GLY A 274 -22.39 21.31 23.62
CA GLY A 274 -21.45 21.57 22.55
C GLY A 274 -20.54 20.42 22.16
N ASP A 275 -20.27 20.38 20.86
CA ASP A 275 -18.97 20.07 20.30
C ASP A 275 -18.90 20.84 18.97
N THR A 276 -18.34 22.04 18.99
CA THR A 276 -17.97 22.73 17.75
C THR A 276 -16.72 22.03 17.26
N ASP A 277 -16.85 21.23 16.19
CA ASP A 277 -15.71 20.64 15.49
C ASP A 277 -14.65 21.74 15.30
N PRO A 278 -13.48 21.65 15.92
CA PRO A 278 -12.52 22.74 15.89
C PRO A 278 -11.97 22.80 14.47
N PHE A 279 -12.36 23.84 13.71
CA PHE A 279 -11.75 24.15 12.44
C PHE A 279 -10.22 24.03 12.58
N PRO A 280 -9.54 23.39 11.61
CA PRO A 280 -8.11 23.13 11.71
C PRO A 280 -7.37 24.45 11.94
N ARG A 281 -6.39 24.47 12.84
CA ARG A 281 -5.61 25.69 13.16
C ARG A 281 -4.71 26.13 11.99
N CYS A 282 -4.41 25.19 11.08
CA CYS A 282 -3.61 25.40 9.90
C CYS A 282 -4.04 24.42 8.80
N ILE A 283 -4.07 24.89 7.56
CA ILE A 283 -4.25 24.08 6.34
C ILE A 283 -2.96 24.19 5.53
N VAL A 284 -2.43 23.05 5.12
CA VAL A 284 -1.27 22.97 4.23
C VAL A 284 -1.77 22.45 2.89
N LEU A 285 -1.56 23.21 1.83
CA LEU A 285 -2.02 22.91 0.48
C LEU A 285 -0.83 22.56 -0.40
N ASP A 286 -0.98 21.53 -1.21
CA ASP A 286 -0.06 21.35 -2.33
C ASP A 286 -0.32 22.46 -3.39
N ILE A 287 0.70 22.82 -4.14
CA ILE A 287 0.54 23.71 -5.28
C ILE A 287 0.01 22.87 -6.45
N GLU A 288 0.67 21.76 -6.76
CA GLU A 288 0.34 20.92 -7.90
C GLU A 288 -0.83 19.97 -7.55
N GLY A 289 -1.86 19.95 -8.39
CA GLY A 289 -3.02 19.07 -8.24
C GLY A 289 -4.02 19.49 -7.16
N THR A 290 -3.66 20.41 -6.25
CA THR A 290 -4.55 20.94 -5.21
C THR A 290 -4.99 22.37 -5.50
N THR A 291 -4.06 23.30 -5.75
CA THR A 291 -4.43 24.69 -6.10
C THR A 291 -4.32 24.98 -7.58
N THR A 292 -3.37 24.34 -8.27
CA THR A 292 -3.06 24.51 -9.69
C THR A 292 -3.19 23.16 -10.42
N PRO A 293 -3.73 23.11 -11.66
CA PRO A 293 -3.81 21.86 -12.41
C PRO A 293 -2.44 21.21 -12.64
N ILE A 294 -2.35 19.87 -12.49
CA ILE A 294 -1.14 19.09 -12.82
C ILE A 294 -0.73 19.30 -14.29
N SER A 295 -1.71 19.44 -15.18
CA SER A 295 -1.48 19.74 -16.59
C SER A 295 -0.79 21.08 -16.77
N PHE A 296 -0.99 22.07 -15.90
CA PHE A 296 -0.27 23.34 -16.01
C PHE A 296 1.24 23.17 -15.78
N VAL A 297 1.64 22.33 -14.82
CA VAL A 297 3.07 22.06 -14.57
C VAL A 297 3.68 21.32 -15.76
N SER A 298 3.03 20.25 -16.20
CA SER A 298 3.56 19.36 -17.24
C SER A 298 3.43 19.90 -18.67
N GLU A 299 2.39 20.67 -18.97
CA GLU A 299 2.07 21.16 -20.32
C GLU A 299 2.42 22.65 -20.52
N VAL A 300 2.65 23.41 -19.44
CA VAL A 300 3.02 24.84 -19.53
C VAL A 300 4.39 25.10 -18.91
N LEU A 301 4.60 24.81 -17.63
CA LEU A 301 5.84 25.18 -16.95
C LEU A 301 7.08 24.45 -17.50
N PHE A 302 7.02 23.12 -17.68
CA PHE A 302 8.15 22.38 -18.24
C PHE A 302 8.46 22.74 -19.70
N PRO A 303 7.49 22.82 -20.62
CA PRO A 303 7.74 23.30 -21.98
C PRO A 303 8.30 24.74 -22.00
N TYR A 304 7.75 25.64 -21.18
CA TYR A 304 8.25 27.00 -21.09
C TYR A 304 9.72 27.05 -20.65
N ALA A 305 10.11 26.29 -19.61
CA ALA A 305 11.50 26.25 -19.16
C ALA A 305 12.44 25.73 -20.26
N ARG A 306 12.05 24.65 -20.95
CA ARG A 306 12.82 24.06 -22.05
C ARG A 306 13.00 25.06 -23.21
N ASP A 307 11.94 25.76 -23.59
CA ASP A 307 11.96 26.63 -24.77
C ASP A 307 12.65 27.99 -24.47
N ASN A 308 12.79 28.37 -23.19
CA ASN A 308 13.35 29.66 -22.77
C ASN A 308 14.73 29.60 -22.09
N VAL A 309 15.28 28.42 -21.81
CA VAL A 309 16.57 28.29 -21.12
C VAL A 309 17.70 29.09 -21.79
N GLY A 310 17.83 29.03 -23.12
CA GLY A 310 18.88 29.75 -23.85
C GLY A 310 18.73 31.27 -23.76
N ARG A 311 17.50 31.76 -23.86
CA ARG A 311 17.17 33.18 -23.73
C ARG A 311 17.43 33.68 -22.31
N HIS A 312 17.00 32.93 -21.29
CA HIS A 312 17.25 33.26 -19.89
C HIS A 312 18.75 33.35 -19.62
N LEU A 313 19.52 32.29 -19.92
CA LEU A 313 20.96 32.26 -19.70
C LEU A 313 21.70 33.39 -20.43
N SER A 314 21.27 33.79 -21.62
CA SER A 314 21.89 34.89 -22.35
C SER A 314 21.66 36.25 -21.69
N LEU A 315 20.44 36.47 -21.18
CA LEU A 315 20.03 37.72 -20.54
C LEU A 315 20.59 37.87 -19.12
N THR A 316 20.69 36.77 -18.37
CA THR A 316 21.07 36.79 -16.94
C THR A 316 22.46 36.25 -16.68
N TYR A 317 23.24 35.93 -17.71
CA TYR A 317 24.56 35.28 -17.58
C TYR A 317 25.45 35.88 -16.50
N ASP A 318 25.57 37.20 -16.47
CA ASP A 318 26.51 37.91 -15.58
C ASP A 318 25.94 38.12 -14.16
N THR A 319 24.73 37.61 -13.89
CA THR A 319 24.12 37.69 -12.56
C THR A 319 24.67 36.59 -11.63
N PRO A 320 24.77 36.87 -10.31
CA PRO A 320 25.25 35.87 -9.36
C PRO A 320 24.43 34.58 -9.34
N ASP A 321 23.11 34.68 -9.49
CA ASP A 321 22.20 33.53 -9.47
C ASP A 321 22.48 32.60 -10.66
N THR A 322 22.54 33.15 -11.88
CA THR A 322 22.84 32.36 -13.07
C THR A 322 24.26 31.78 -13.05
N GLN A 323 25.25 32.50 -12.52
CA GLN A 323 26.60 31.94 -12.34
C GLN A 323 26.63 30.76 -11.36
N ASN A 324 25.82 30.80 -10.30
CA ASN A 324 25.67 29.67 -9.39
C ASN A 324 24.99 28.47 -10.07
N ASP A 325 23.93 28.71 -10.85
CA ASP A 325 23.27 27.66 -11.63
C ASP A 325 24.21 26.99 -12.62
N ILE A 326 25.00 27.79 -13.36
CA ILE A 326 26.01 27.31 -14.30
C ILE A 326 27.03 26.41 -13.58
N LYS A 327 27.50 26.83 -12.40
CA LYS A 327 28.45 26.04 -11.61
C LYS A 327 27.85 24.70 -11.16
N LEU A 328 26.62 24.69 -10.66
CA LEU A 328 25.93 23.46 -10.26
C LEU A 328 25.70 22.52 -11.44
N LEU A 329 25.28 23.07 -12.59
CA LEU A 329 25.08 22.29 -13.81
C LEU A 329 26.40 21.74 -14.36
N ARG A 330 27.50 22.50 -14.30
CA ARG A 330 28.83 22.02 -14.68
C ARG A 330 29.25 20.80 -13.86
N SER A 331 29.18 20.89 -12.53
CA SER A 331 29.52 19.76 -11.66
C SER A 331 28.63 18.53 -11.90
N GLN A 332 27.34 18.74 -12.20
CA GLN A 332 26.45 17.64 -12.55
C GLN A 332 26.83 16.99 -13.89
N VAL A 333 27.10 17.80 -14.92
CA VAL A 333 27.45 17.30 -16.27
C VAL A 333 28.80 16.58 -16.26
N GLU A 334 29.78 17.05 -15.48
CA GLU A 334 31.04 16.33 -15.26
C GLU A 334 30.80 14.93 -14.68
N SER A 335 29.97 14.82 -13.63
CA SER A 335 29.60 13.53 -13.06
C SER A 335 28.84 12.64 -14.04
N ASP A 336 27.97 13.23 -14.86
CA ASP A 336 27.21 12.52 -15.89
C ASP A 336 28.11 11.96 -17.01
N LEU A 337 29.14 12.71 -17.39
CA LEU A 337 30.16 12.27 -18.36
C LEU A 337 31.00 11.11 -17.82
N GLU A 338 31.41 11.18 -16.55
CA GLU A 338 32.14 10.09 -15.88
C GLU A 338 31.31 8.80 -15.81
N GLN A 339 30.00 8.94 -15.60
CA GLN A 339 29.06 7.81 -15.52
C GLN A 339 28.57 7.34 -16.90
N GLY A 340 28.95 8.02 -17.99
CA GLY A 340 28.54 7.66 -19.34
C GLY A 340 27.04 7.86 -19.60
N VAL A 341 26.42 8.86 -18.97
CA VAL A 341 24.99 9.15 -19.13
C VAL A 341 24.70 9.61 -20.57
N PRO A 342 23.77 8.97 -21.30
CA PRO A 342 23.41 9.37 -22.65
C PRO A 342 22.89 10.81 -22.72
N GLY A 343 23.46 11.61 -23.64
CA GLY A 343 23.05 13.01 -23.86
C GLY A 343 23.86 14.05 -23.08
N ALA A 344 24.80 13.65 -22.23
CA ALA A 344 25.73 14.58 -21.59
C ALA A 344 26.77 15.09 -22.60
N VAL A 345 26.95 16.42 -22.67
CA VAL A 345 27.90 17.09 -23.55
C VAL A 345 28.88 17.92 -22.70
N PRO A 346 30.20 17.85 -22.92
CA PRO A 346 31.16 18.66 -22.18
C PRO A 346 30.84 20.16 -22.29
N ILE A 347 30.84 20.85 -21.14
CA ILE A 347 30.67 22.30 -21.09
C ILE A 347 32.06 22.94 -21.23
N PRO A 348 32.27 23.81 -22.23
CA PRO A 348 33.55 24.51 -22.41
C PRO A 348 33.93 25.37 -21.20
N SER A 349 35.23 25.68 -21.07
CA SER A 349 35.71 26.64 -20.08
C SER A 349 35.17 28.05 -20.38
N ASP A 350 35.17 28.92 -19.37
CA ASP A 350 34.70 30.30 -19.54
C ASP A 350 35.50 31.10 -20.60
N ASP A 351 36.70 30.63 -20.93
CA ASP A 351 37.57 31.23 -21.96
C ASP A 351 37.09 30.94 -23.39
N ALA A 352 36.20 29.95 -23.60
CA ALA A 352 35.68 29.57 -24.91
C ALA A 352 34.60 30.55 -25.44
N GLY A 353 34.14 31.47 -24.59
CA GLY A 353 33.13 32.47 -24.94
C GLY A 353 31.73 32.11 -24.44
N LYS A 354 30.99 33.15 -24.04
CA LYS A 354 29.66 33.06 -23.42
C LYS A 354 28.66 32.27 -24.27
N GLU A 355 28.66 32.47 -25.60
CA GLU A 355 27.70 31.77 -26.46
C GLU A 355 27.93 30.26 -26.50
N GLU A 356 29.19 29.80 -26.49
CA GLU A 356 29.53 28.37 -26.53
C GLU A 356 29.13 27.67 -25.23
N VAL A 357 29.37 28.31 -24.08
CA VAL A 357 28.96 27.79 -22.76
C VAL A 357 27.44 27.66 -22.67
N ILE A 358 26.70 28.69 -23.12
CA ILE A 358 25.24 28.65 -23.13
C ILE A 358 24.73 27.54 -24.05
N ALA A 359 25.27 27.41 -25.27
CA ALA A 359 24.84 26.37 -26.20
C ALA A 359 25.03 24.95 -25.62
N ALA A 360 26.15 24.69 -24.94
CA ALA A 360 26.39 23.42 -24.26
C ALA A 360 25.43 23.18 -23.09
N LEU A 361 25.13 24.20 -22.29
CA LEU A 361 24.16 24.12 -21.19
C LEU A 361 22.75 23.83 -21.69
N VAL A 362 22.31 24.51 -22.75
CA VAL A 362 20.99 24.28 -23.37
C VAL A 362 20.87 22.83 -23.86
N ALA A 363 21.89 22.29 -24.51
CA ALA A 363 21.90 20.91 -24.98
C ALA A 363 21.78 19.90 -23.84
N ASN A 364 22.53 20.11 -22.74
CA ASN A 364 22.47 19.25 -21.56
C ASN A 364 21.10 19.35 -20.86
N VAL A 365 20.56 20.56 -20.69
CA VAL A 365 19.25 20.78 -20.06
C VAL A 365 18.13 20.13 -20.88
N ASP A 366 18.14 20.27 -22.22
CA ASP A 366 17.15 19.62 -23.10
C ASP A 366 17.23 18.08 -22.99
N ALA A 367 18.44 17.51 -22.94
CA ALA A 367 18.62 16.08 -22.71
C ALA A 367 18.11 15.63 -21.33
N MET A 368 18.39 16.40 -20.27
CA MET A 368 17.93 16.11 -18.92
C MET A 368 16.40 16.18 -18.80
N ILE A 369 15.76 17.16 -19.43
CA ILE A 369 14.29 17.30 -19.45
C ILE A 369 13.65 16.16 -20.25
N LYS A 370 14.19 15.81 -21.42
CA LYS A 370 13.69 14.68 -22.23
C LYS A 370 13.78 13.33 -21.53
N ALA A 371 14.80 13.17 -20.68
CA ALA A 371 15.00 11.96 -19.89
C ALA A 371 14.30 12.00 -18.52
N ASP A 372 13.44 12.99 -18.25
CA ASP A 372 12.72 13.20 -16.97
C ASP A 372 13.64 13.09 -15.73
N ARG A 373 14.83 13.70 -15.83
CA ARG A 373 15.84 13.57 -14.77
C ARG A 373 15.54 14.50 -13.61
N LYS A 374 15.33 13.92 -12.42
CA LYS A 374 15.04 14.65 -11.18
C LYS A 374 16.31 15.14 -10.47
N ILE A 375 16.99 16.13 -11.05
CA ILE A 375 18.27 16.66 -10.56
C ILE A 375 18.06 18.00 -9.86
N THR A 376 18.72 18.21 -8.71
CA THR A 376 18.66 19.48 -7.96
C THR A 376 19.11 20.68 -8.80
N ALA A 377 20.24 20.58 -9.51
CA ALA A 377 20.77 21.66 -10.35
C ALA A 377 19.80 22.09 -11.47
N LEU A 378 19.06 21.14 -12.05
CA LEU A 378 18.04 21.44 -13.06
C LEU A 378 16.85 22.18 -12.45
N LYS A 379 16.38 21.76 -11.28
CA LYS A 379 15.23 22.36 -10.59
C LYS A 379 15.49 23.82 -10.18
N GLU A 380 16.68 24.13 -9.71
CA GLU A 380 17.10 25.51 -9.38
C GLU A 380 17.00 26.42 -10.61
N LEU A 381 17.62 26.01 -11.73
CA LEU A 381 17.57 26.78 -12.97
C LEU A 381 16.13 26.93 -13.50
N GLN A 382 15.32 25.86 -13.47
CA GLN A 382 13.91 25.92 -13.85
C GLN A 382 13.14 26.95 -13.03
N GLY A 383 13.38 27.03 -11.72
CA GLY A 383 12.81 28.04 -10.83
C GLY A 383 13.14 29.47 -11.24
N HIS A 384 14.40 29.75 -11.59
CA HIS A 384 14.82 31.08 -12.07
C HIS A 384 14.23 31.44 -13.43
N ILE A 385 14.10 30.47 -14.34
CA ILE A 385 13.44 30.68 -15.64
C ILE A 385 11.96 31.00 -15.45
N TRP A 386 11.24 30.26 -14.59
CA TRP A 386 9.83 30.54 -14.30
C TRP A 386 9.65 31.89 -13.63
N ARG A 387 10.50 32.26 -12.67
CA ARG A 387 10.49 33.61 -12.06
C ARG A 387 10.58 34.70 -13.13
N THR A 388 11.50 34.56 -14.07
CA THR A 388 11.65 35.49 -15.19
C THR A 388 10.39 35.55 -16.07
N GLY A 389 9.73 34.41 -16.28
CA GLY A 389 8.47 34.35 -17.04
C GLY A 389 7.32 35.06 -16.35
N TYR A 390 7.17 34.86 -15.04
CA TYR A 390 6.15 35.57 -14.24
C TYR A 390 6.44 37.07 -14.15
N GLU A 391 7.68 37.49 -13.96
CA GLU A 391 8.06 38.91 -13.88
C GLU A 391 7.85 39.67 -15.20
N LYS A 392 7.80 38.95 -16.33
CA LYS A 392 7.59 39.52 -17.66
C LYS A 392 6.16 39.35 -18.18
N ASP A 393 5.25 38.85 -17.35
CA ASP A 393 3.87 38.48 -17.73
C ASP A 393 3.82 37.51 -18.93
N GLU A 394 4.88 36.70 -19.14
CA GLU A 394 4.94 35.64 -20.16
C GLU A 394 4.34 34.32 -19.62
N LEU A 395 4.28 34.18 -18.29
CA LEU A 395 3.59 33.11 -17.58
C LEU A 395 2.51 33.71 -16.68
N GLU A 396 1.31 33.11 -16.72
CA GLU A 396 0.21 33.43 -15.81
C GLU A 396 -0.14 32.19 -15.00
N GLY A 397 -0.18 32.33 -13.67
CA GLY A 397 -0.52 31.23 -12.78
C GLY A 397 -2.01 30.95 -12.86
N ILE A 398 -2.38 29.67 -12.96
CA ILE A 398 -3.78 29.25 -13.03
C ILE A 398 -4.11 28.50 -11.74
N VAL A 399 -5.18 28.90 -11.06
CA VAL A 399 -5.73 28.14 -9.93
C VAL A 399 -7.13 27.64 -10.27
N TYR A 400 -7.60 26.58 -9.61
CA TYR A 400 -8.99 26.16 -9.75
C TYR A 400 -9.95 27.25 -9.25
N ASP A 401 -11.13 27.35 -9.87
CA ASP A 401 -12.10 28.43 -9.63
C ASP A 401 -12.55 28.54 -8.15
N ASP A 402 -12.53 27.43 -7.41
CA ASP A 402 -12.92 27.35 -6.00
C ASP A 402 -11.79 27.70 -5.02
N VAL A 403 -10.54 27.76 -5.48
CA VAL A 403 -9.37 28.01 -4.62
C VAL A 403 -9.38 29.42 -4.03
N PRO A 404 -9.61 30.52 -4.79
CA PRO A 404 -9.66 31.86 -4.21
C PRO A 404 -10.73 31.99 -3.11
N GLU A 405 -11.93 31.47 -3.36
CA GLU A 405 -13.04 31.52 -2.39
C GLU A 405 -12.71 30.72 -1.13
N ALA A 406 -12.09 29.54 -1.27
CA ALA A 406 -11.67 28.72 -0.13
C ALA A 406 -10.60 29.43 0.71
N LEU A 407 -9.60 30.03 0.08
CA LEU A 407 -8.53 30.77 0.75
C LEU A 407 -9.09 31.98 1.52
N GLU A 408 -9.97 32.77 0.89
CA GLU A 408 -10.65 33.91 1.53
C GLU A 408 -11.45 33.47 2.76
N LYS A 409 -12.22 32.38 2.63
CA LYS A 409 -13.03 31.83 3.72
C LYS A 409 -12.16 31.36 4.89
N TRP A 410 -11.09 30.62 4.63
CA TRP A 410 -10.19 30.15 5.68
C TRP A 410 -9.48 31.31 6.38
N HIS A 411 -9.06 32.32 5.61
CA HIS A 411 -8.46 33.51 6.17
C HIS A 411 -9.44 34.28 7.07
N ALA A 412 -10.70 34.46 6.64
CA ALA A 412 -11.74 35.11 7.43
C ALA A 412 -12.07 34.37 8.74
N LEU A 413 -11.88 33.05 8.76
CA LEU A 413 -12.06 32.19 9.94
C LEU A 413 -10.81 32.17 10.85
N GLY A 414 -9.74 32.88 10.51
CA GLY A 414 -8.49 32.92 11.29
C GLY A 414 -7.64 31.65 11.17
N ILE A 415 -7.90 30.81 10.16
CA ILE A 415 -7.14 29.60 9.86
C ILE A 415 -5.87 29.99 9.11
N LYS A 416 -4.72 29.50 9.56
CA LYS A 416 -3.45 29.72 8.83
C LYS A 416 -3.42 28.85 7.57
N VAL A 417 -3.02 29.41 6.44
CA VAL A 417 -2.78 28.64 5.21
C VAL A 417 -1.29 28.65 4.89
N ALA A 418 -0.74 27.49 4.56
CA ALA A 418 0.61 27.31 4.07
C ALA A 418 0.57 26.48 2.78
N PHE A 419 1.59 26.63 1.94
CA PHE A 419 1.78 25.83 0.73
C PHE A 419 2.99 24.91 0.93
N SER A 420 2.88 23.64 0.56
CA SER A 420 3.95 22.63 0.68
C SER A 420 4.78 22.48 -0.57
#